data_AF-A0A533VMI7-F1
#
_entry.id   AF-A0A533VMI7-F1
#
_cell.length_a   1.000
_cell.length_b   1.000
_cell.length_c   1.000
_cell.angle_alpha   90.00
_cell.angle_beta   90.00
_cell.angle_gamma   90.00
#
_symmetry.space_group_name_H-M   'P 1'
#
loop_
_entity.id
_entity.type
_entity.pdbx_description
1 polymer ?
#
loop_
_entity_poly.entity_id
_entity_poly.type
_entity_poly.pdbx_seq_one_letter_code
_entity_poly.pdbx_strand_id
1 'polypeptide(L)'
;MEFFELVRIHTIGYRLQEVKVNFGYDLKVGAPDVSIEAKHGEILSIPRWVAEVLSTEKLVEVQDTDMIVALKQAVVKENVQGDFDLSTSEPDFYIKMNSFMQRLPQQDRDKVESMLNSLIRKRQGKIIRLADSSKMTTELAKKLTIEERALFDYIHSKSAEFKKLTIGERK
;
A
#
# COMPACT_ATOMS: atom_id res chain seq x y z
N MET A 1 -17.07 8.84 -0.62
CA MET A 1 -16.40 8.01 0.39
C MET A 1 -15.23 8.84 0.91
N GLU A 2 -15.11 9.05 2.22
CA GLU A 2 -13.97 9.79 2.76
C GLU A 2 -12.66 9.05 2.45
N PHE A 3 -11.59 9.81 2.19
CA PHE A 3 -10.25 9.32 1.83
C PHE A 3 -9.80 8.14 2.71
N PHE A 4 -10.04 8.22 4.01
CA PHE A 4 -9.65 7.21 4.99
C PHE A 4 -10.46 5.92 4.93
N GLU A 5 -11.75 5.98 4.59
CA GLU A 5 -12.63 4.80 4.56
C GLU A 5 -12.24 3.85 3.41
N LEU A 6 -11.88 4.39 2.24
CA LEU A 6 -11.43 3.58 1.11
C LEU A 6 -10.16 2.79 1.47
N VAL A 7 -9.14 3.50 1.97
CA VAL A 7 -7.86 2.90 2.36
C VAL A 7 -8.07 1.86 3.46
N ARG A 8 -8.95 2.14 4.42
CA ARG A 8 -9.29 1.22 5.51
C ARG A 8 -9.92 -0.07 5.00
N ILE A 9 -10.88 0.00 4.08
CA ILE A 9 -11.52 -1.19 3.47
C ILE A 9 -10.48 -2.06 2.78
N HIS A 10 -9.60 -1.46 1.98
CA HIS A 10 -8.55 -2.20 1.29
C HIS A 10 -7.50 -2.78 2.25
N THR A 11 -7.20 -2.08 3.36
CA THR A 11 -6.30 -2.59 4.41
C THR A 11 -6.90 -3.79 5.12
N ILE A 12 -8.20 -3.76 5.44
CA ILE A 12 -8.92 -4.90 6.01
C ILE A 12 -8.90 -6.06 5.02
N GLY A 13 -9.23 -5.81 3.75
CA GLY A 13 -9.18 -6.81 2.69
C GLY A 13 -7.81 -7.48 2.57
N TYR A 14 -6.73 -6.69 2.60
CA TYR A 14 -5.36 -7.21 2.60
C TYR A 14 -5.08 -8.09 3.83
N ARG A 15 -5.45 -7.66 5.04
CA ARG A 15 -5.24 -8.42 6.28
C ARG A 15 -6.00 -9.74 6.37
N LEU A 16 -7.11 -9.86 5.66
CA LEU A 16 -7.90 -11.09 5.57
C LEU A 16 -7.35 -12.07 4.53
N GLN A 17 -6.41 -11.66 3.67
CA GLN A 17 -5.78 -12.56 2.72
C GLN A 17 -4.92 -13.60 3.43
N GLU A 18 -4.87 -14.78 2.84
CA GLU A 18 -3.98 -15.86 3.21
C GLU A 18 -2.52 -15.53 2.89
N VAL A 19 -1.61 -15.89 3.81
CA VAL A 19 -0.16 -15.81 3.62
C VAL A 19 0.52 -17.06 4.13
N LYS A 20 1.55 -17.50 3.41
CA LYS A 20 2.37 -18.63 3.83
C LYS A 20 3.28 -18.18 4.97
N VAL A 21 3.32 -18.97 6.03
CA VAL A 21 4.21 -18.75 7.16
C VAL A 21 4.96 -20.04 7.47
N ASN A 22 6.21 -19.90 7.89
CA ASN A 22 7.04 -21.00 8.40
C ASN A 22 7.03 -20.96 9.93
N PHE A 23 6.65 -22.06 10.58
CA PHE A 23 6.59 -22.16 12.03
C PHE A 23 7.94 -22.49 12.64
N GLY A 24 8.43 -21.63 13.53
CA GLY A 24 9.68 -21.86 14.26
C GLY A 24 9.55 -22.86 15.42
N TYR A 25 8.33 -23.27 15.77
CA TYR A 25 8.02 -24.11 16.94
C TYR A 25 6.75 -24.93 16.70
N ASP A 26 6.57 -25.99 17.48
CA ASP A 26 5.28 -26.68 17.56
C ASP A 26 4.26 -25.74 18.22
N LEU A 27 3.13 -25.50 17.54
CA LEU A 27 2.08 -24.58 17.99
C LEU A 27 0.72 -25.24 17.84
N LYS A 28 -0.08 -25.20 18.91
CA LYS A 28 -1.50 -25.58 18.88
C LYS A 28 -2.33 -24.48 19.50
N VAL A 29 -3.09 -23.77 18.68
CA VAL A 29 -4.00 -22.69 19.09
C VAL A 29 -5.40 -23.05 18.63
N GLY A 30 -6.35 -23.05 19.57
CA GLY A 30 -7.78 -23.24 19.30
C GLY A 30 -8.59 -22.05 19.80
N ALA A 31 -9.35 -21.44 18.91
CA ALA A 31 -10.38 -20.46 19.16
C ALA A 31 -11.67 -20.91 18.44
N PRO A 32 -12.86 -20.36 18.76
CA PRO A 32 -14.13 -20.81 18.18
C PRO A 32 -14.12 -20.89 16.64
N ASP A 33 -13.49 -19.91 15.98
CA ASP A 33 -13.44 -19.80 14.52
C ASP A 33 -12.04 -19.99 13.92
N VAL A 34 -11.01 -20.25 14.75
CA VAL A 34 -9.61 -20.39 14.30
C VAL A 34 -8.96 -21.56 15.02
N SER A 35 -8.56 -22.60 14.28
CA SER A 35 -7.77 -23.72 14.80
C SER A 35 -6.49 -23.84 13.99
N ILE A 36 -5.35 -23.66 14.65
CA ILE A 36 -4.02 -23.75 14.04
C ILE A 36 -3.25 -24.82 14.80
N GLU A 37 -2.87 -25.87 14.10
CA GLU A 37 -1.98 -26.91 14.61
C GLU A 37 -0.82 -27.02 13.61
N ALA A 38 0.37 -26.66 14.05
CA ALA A 38 1.57 -26.60 13.23
C ALA A 38 2.74 -27.24 13.97
N LYS A 39 3.61 -27.93 13.23
CA LYS A 39 4.88 -28.45 13.73
C LYS A 39 6.03 -27.52 13.36
N HIS A 40 7.14 -27.66 14.07
CA HIS A 40 8.39 -27.00 13.73
C HIS A 40 8.80 -27.26 12.26
N GLY A 41 9.06 -26.18 11.52
CA GLY A 41 9.44 -26.20 10.10
C GLY A 41 8.27 -26.39 9.13
N GLU A 42 7.03 -26.49 9.62
CA GLU A 42 5.86 -26.62 8.77
C GLU A 42 5.50 -25.27 8.12
N ILE A 43 5.07 -25.33 6.86
CA ILE A 43 4.58 -24.15 6.13
C ILE A 43 3.06 -24.27 6.01
N LEU A 44 2.34 -23.37 6.68
CA LEU A 44 0.89 -23.27 6.54
C LEU A 44 0.49 -21.95 5.93
N SER A 45 -0.67 -21.95 5.28
CA SER A 45 -1.36 -20.73 4.91
C SER A 45 -2.30 -20.34 6.04
N ILE A 46 -2.12 -19.12 6.55
CA ILE A 46 -3.02 -18.53 7.55
C ILE A 46 -3.38 -17.09 7.16
N PRO A 47 -4.48 -16.53 7.69
CA PRO A 47 -4.80 -15.12 7.46
C PRO A 47 -3.66 -14.20 7.92
N ARG A 48 -3.35 -13.17 7.11
CA ARG A 48 -2.25 -12.22 7.37
C ARG A 48 -2.31 -11.59 8.74
N TRP A 49 -3.50 -11.22 9.23
CA TRP A 49 -3.63 -10.64 10.56
C TRP A 49 -3.15 -11.60 11.67
N VAL A 50 -3.35 -12.91 11.51
CA VAL A 50 -2.84 -13.92 12.45
C VAL A 50 -1.32 -14.03 12.31
N ALA A 51 -0.82 -14.07 11.08
CA ALA A 51 0.61 -14.10 10.80
C ALA A 51 1.35 -12.89 11.38
N GLU A 52 0.76 -11.68 11.30
CA GLU A 52 1.30 -10.44 11.87
C GLU A 52 1.48 -10.54 13.40
N VAL A 53 0.47 -11.07 14.10
CA VAL A 53 0.51 -11.27 15.56
C VAL A 53 1.58 -12.30 15.93
N LEU A 54 1.58 -13.47 15.29
CA LEU A 54 2.55 -14.53 15.57
C LEU A 54 4.00 -14.12 15.23
N SER A 55 4.19 -13.29 14.21
CA SER A 55 5.51 -12.81 13.79
C SER A 55 6.10 -11.80 14.78
N THR A 56 5.26 -11.01 15.45
CA THR A 56 5.70 -10.06 16.49
C THR A 56 6.32 -10.78 17.68
N GLU A 57 5.79 -11.96 18.02
CA GLU A 57 6.32 -12.86 19.05
C GLU A 57 7.43 -13.79 18.53
N LYS A 58 7.90 -13.60 17.29
CA LYS A 58 8.94 -14.41 16.62
C LYS A 58 8.60 -15.90 16.54
N LEU A 59 7.31 -16.25 16.53
CA LEU A 59 6.84 -17.64 16.44
C LEU A 59 6.81 -18.15 15.00
N VAL A 60 6.61 -17.23 14.04
CA VAL A 60 6.54 -17.53 12.61
C VAL A 60 7.35 -16.56 11.76
N GLU A 61 7.84 -17.07 10.64
CA GLU A 61 8.43 -16.28 9.56
C GLU A 61 7.44 -16.18 8.40
N VAL A 62 7.02 -14.96 8.08
CA VAL A 62 6.04 -14.71 7.00
C VAL A 62 6.75 -14.70 5.65
N GLN A 63 6.36 -15.61 4.76
CA GLN A 63 6.83 -15.65 3.38
C GLN A 63 6.05 -14.64 2.54
N ASP A 64 6.53 -13.40 2.51
CA ASP A 64 5.94 -12.31 1.75
C ASP A 64 6.88 -11.81 0.66
N THR A 65 6.37 -10.97 -0.24
CA THR A 65 7.20 -10.26 -1.22
C THR A 65 8.24 -9.41 -0.50
N ASP A 66 9.48 -9.42 -0.99
CA ASP A 66 10.52 -8.51 -0.51
C ASP A 66 10.15 -7.06 -0.89
N MET A 67 9.54 -6.37 0.07
CA MET A 67 9.08 -5.00 -0.11
C MET A 67 10.24 -4.01 -0.25
N ILE A 68 11.45 -4.32 0.24
CA ILE A 68 12.63 -3.46 0.03
C ILE A 68 13.01 -3.49 -1.44
N VAL A 69 13.04 -4.69 -2.05
CA VAL A 69 13.30 -4.84 -3.49
C VAL A 69 12.19 -4.16 -4.30
N ALA A 70 10.92 -4.36 -3.94
CA ALA A 70 9.80 -3.73 -4.61
C ALA A 70 9.89 -2.19 -4.55
N LEU A 71 10.24 -1.61 -3.40
CA LEU A 71 10.41 -0.17 -3.24
C LEU A 71 11.59 0.37 -4.06
N LYS A 72 12.73 -0.31 -4.06
CA LYS A 72 13.88 0.06 -4.91
C LYS A 72 13.49 0.08 -6.38
N GLN A 73 12.78 -0.95 -6.85
CA GLN A 73 12.30 -1.01 -8.22
C GLN A 73 11.31 0.10 -8.55
N ALA A 74 10.37 0.41 -7.65
CA ALA A 74 9.43 1.51 -7.82
C ALA A 74 10.15 2.86 -7.94
N VAL A 75 11.15 3.11 -7.09
CA VAL A 75 11.98 4.33 -7.16
C VAL A 75 12.72 4.41 -8.49
N VAL A 76 13.36 3.33 -8.94
CA VAL A 76 14.09 3.31 -10.22
C VAL A 76 13.15 3.57 -11.39
N LYS A 77 12.01 2.87 -11.47
CA LYS A 77 11.00 3.06 -12.51
C LYS A 77 10.48 4.50 -12.53
N GLU A 78 10.18 5.06 -11.37
CA GLU A 78 9.72 6.45 -11.24
C GLU A 78 10.80 7.47 -11.61
N ASN A 79 12.09 7.12 -11.46
CA ASN A 79 13.23 7.93 -11.88
C ASN A 79 13.44 7.98 -13.38
N VAL A 80 13.16 6.89 -14.08
CA VAL A 80 13.21 6.84 -15.55
C VAL A 80 11.95 7.45 -16.17
N GLN A 81 10.82 7.45 -15.44
CA GLN A 81 9.60 8.10 -15.90
C GLN A 81 9.74 9.63 -15.83
N GLY A 82 9.60 10.29 -16.98
CA GLY A 82 9.68 11.75 -17.09
C GLY A 82 8.66 12.50 -16.21
N ASP A 83 8.81 13.81 -16.09
CA ASP A 83 8.08 14.64 -15.13
C ASP A 83 6.56 14.73 -15.34
N PHE A 84 6.07 14.28 -16.50
CA PHE A 84 4.66 14.34 -16.90
C PHE A 84 3.97 12.99 -16.95
N ASP A 85 4.65 11.91 -16.55
CA ASP A 85 4.05 10.57 -16.51
C ASP A 85 4.47 9.82 -15.24
N LEU A 86 3.64 8.85 -14.86
CA LEU A 86 3.81 8.03 -13.66
C LEU A 86 4.22 6.62 -14.05
N SER A 87 5.14 6.03 -13.28
CA SER A 87 5.43 4.61 -13.41
C SER A 87 4.25 3.79 -12.88
N THR A 88 4.02 2.60 -13.46
CA THR A 88 2.98 1.70 -12.99
C THR A 88 3.29 1.21 -11.57
N SER A 89 2.34 1.39 -10.65
CA SER A 89 2.40 0.91 -9.27
C SER A 89 1.24 -0.04 -8.97
N GLU A 90 1.48 -1.04 -8.12
CA GLU A 90 0.43 -1.95 -7.68
C GLU A 90 -0.62 -1.19 -6.85
N PRO A 91 -1.93 -1.50 -7.00
CA PRO A 91 -2.98 -0.78 -6.28
C PRO A 91 -2.79 -0.73 -4.76
N ASP A 92 -2.31 -1.81 -4.17
CA ASP A 92 -2.11 -2.02 -2.73
C ASP A 92 -0.66 -1.82 -2.27
N PHE A 93 0.20 -1.21 -3.10
CA PHE A 93 1.63 -1.05 -2.81
C PHE A 93 1.90 -0.39 -1.45
N TYR A 94 1.24 0.72 -1.12
CA TYR A 94 1.47 1.40 0.16
C TYR A 94 0.88 0.64 1.36
N ILE A 95 -0.22 -0.09 1.16
CA ILE A 95 -0.79 -0.99 2.19
C ILE A 95 0.22 -2.09 2.55
N LYS A 96 0.77 -2.78 1.53
CA LYS A 96 1.82 -3.79 1.69
C LYS A 96 3.06 -3.20 2.36
N MET A 97 3.49 -2.01 1.93
CA MET A 97 4.65 -1.32 2.50
C MET A 97 4.48 -1.00 3.98
N ASN A 98 3.29 -0.51 4.37
CA ASN A 98 2.99 -0.18 5.75
C ASN A 98 3.00 -1.44 6.65
N SER A 99 2.34 -2.53 6.21
CA SER A 99 2.38 -3.83 6.92
C SER A 99 3.81 -4.39 7.04
N PHE A 100 4.64 -4.22 6.01
CA PHE A 100 6.04 -4.60 6.06
C PHE A 100 6.85 -3.76 7.06
N MET A 101 6.74 -2.42 7.00
CA MET A 101 7.49 -1.52 7.89
C MET A 101 7.16 -1.70 9.37
N GLN A 102 5.94 -2.15 9.71
CA GLN A 102 5.54 -2.45 11.09
C GLN A 102 6.33 -3.63 11.71
N ARG A 103 6.91 -4.50 10.88
CA ARG A 103 7.68 -5.68 11.31
C ARG A 103 9.19 -5.42 11.34
N LEU A 104 9.65 -4.25 10.89
CA LEU A 104 11.07 -3.94 10.84
C LEU A 104 11.59 -3.42 12.19
N PRO A 105 12.86 -3.72 12.54
CA PRO A 105 13.57 -2.99 13.57
C PRO A 105 13.60 -1.49 13.25
N GLN A 106 13.56 -0.63 14.28
CA GLN A 106 13.46 0.83 14.12
C GLN A 106 14.51 1.40 13.15
N GLN A 107 15.77 0.97 13.27
CA GLN A 107 16.85 1.48 12.42
C GLN A 107 16.64 1.19 10.92
N ASP A 108 16.07 0.03 10.59
CA ASP A 108 15.80 -0.33 9.20
C ASP A 108 14.50 0.30 8.70
N ARG A 109 13.52 0.46 9.60
CA ARG A 109 12.30 1.22 9.33
C ARG A 109 12.63 2.65 8.91
N ASP A 110 13.50 3.37 9.62
CA ASP A 110 13.87 4.76 9.30
C ASP A 110 14.48 4.89 7.89
N LYS A 111 15.30 3.91 7.49
CA LYS A 111 15.91 3.88 6.14
C LYS A 111 14.85 3.65 5.06
N VAL A 112 13.96 2.68 5.27
CA VAL A 112 12.88 2.36 4.32
C VAL A 112 11.90 3.54 4.21
N GLU A 113 11.57 4.16 5.33
CA GLU A 113 10.69 5.33 5.39
C GLU A 113 11.26 6.52 4.62
N SER A 114 12.56 6.81 4.76
CA SER A 114 13.23 7.88 3.98
C SER A 114 13.13 7.66 2.47
N MET A 115 13.36 6.42 2.00
CA MET A 115 13.24 6.05 0.59
C MET A 115 11.78 6.13 0.11
N LEU A 116 10.84 5.65 0.92
CA LEU A 116 9.41 5.72 0.64
C LEU A 116 8.92 7.16 0.53
N ASN A 117 9.32 8.03 1.46
CA ASN A 117 8.99 9.46 1.44
C ASN A 117 9.51 10.15 0.18
N SER A 118 10.69 9.76 -0.30
CA SER A 118 11.24 10.27 -1.56
C SER A 118 10.37 9.89 -2.77
N LEU A 119 9.93 8.63 -2.83
CA LEU A 119 9.00 8.16 -3.87
C LEU A 119 7.66 8.91 -3.80
N ILE A 120 7.07 9.00 -2.61
CA ILE A 120 5.78 9.67 -2.37
C ILE A 120 5.85 11.13 -2.82
N ARG A 121 6.87 11.89 -2.41
CA ARG A 121 7.01 13.30 -2.80
C ARG A 121 7.07 13.47 -4.32
N LYS A 122 7.84 12.62 -4.99
CA LYS A 122 7.97 12.68 -6.46
C LYS A 122 6.64 12.40 -7.15
N ARG A 123 5.96 11.32 -6.77
CA ARG A 123 4.68 10.92 -7.36
C ARG A 123 3.58 11.92 -7.03
N GLN A 124 3.51 12.42 -5.80
CA GLN A 124 2.55 13.43 -5.37
C GLN A 124 2.63 14.69 -6.24
N GLY A 125 3.84 15.20 -6.54
CA GLY A 125 4.01 16.36 -7.41
C GLY A 125 3.45 16.14 -8.82
N LYS A 126 3.64 14.94 -9.38
CA LYS A 126 3.09 14.55 -10.68
C LYS A 126 1.57 14.41 -10.65
N ILE A 127 1.04 13.75 -9.61
CA ILE A 127 -0.41 13.55 -9.41
C ILE A 127 -1.14 14.88 -9.34
N ILE A 128 -0.62 15.87 -8.58
CA ILE A 128 -1.21 17.20 -8.48
C ILE A 128 -1.34 17.85 -9.87
N ARG A 129 -0.28 17.81 -10.68
CA ARG A 129 -0.28 18.38 -12.04
C ARG A 129 -1.25 17.66 -12.97
N LEU A 130 -1.30 16.33 -12.91
CA LEU A 130 -2.20 15.51 -13.74
C LEU A 130 -3.67 15.74 -13.36
N ALA A 131 -3.98 15.82 -12.07
CA ALA A 131 -5.33 16.03 -11.56
C ALA A 131 -5.89 17.41 -11.92
N ASP A 132 -5.05 18.44 -11.97
CA ASP A 132 -5.49 19.78 -12.37
C ASP A 132 -5.71 19.92 -13.89
N SER A 133 -4.96 19.15 -14.69
CA SER A 133 -4.98 19.23 -16.16
C SER A 133 -6.03 18.34 -16.83
N SER A 134 -6.39 17.19 -16.25
CA SER A 134 -7.27 16.22 -16.90
C SER A 134 -8.08 15.36 -15.93
N LYS A 135 -9.14 14.71 -16.44
CA LYS A 135 -9.91 13.70 -15.71
C LYS A 135 -9.14 12.39 -15.62
N MET A 136 -9.42 11.59 -14.60
CA MET A 136 -8.87 10.25 -14.45
C MET A 136 -9.24 9.39 -15.68
N THR A 137 -8.24 8.83 -16.36
CA THR A 137 -8.43 7.84 -17.42
C THR A 137 -8.20 6.44 -16.87
N THR A 138 -8.73 5.41 -17.55
CA THR A 138 -8.50 4.01 -17.17
C THR A 138 -7.01 3.66 -17.16
N GLU A 139 -6.23 4.22 -18.10
CA GLU A 139 -4.79 3.96 -18.19
C GLU A 139 -4.02 4.65 -17.06
N LEU A 140 -4.39 5.88 -16.70
CA LEU A 140 -3.81 6.56 -15.54
C LEU A 140 -4.16 5.82 -14.25
N ALA A 141 -5.41 5.39 -14.08
CA ALA A 141 -5.84 4.66 -12.89
C ALA A 141 -4.96 3.42 -12.65
N LYS A 142 -4.63 2.65 -13.69
CA LYS A 142 -3.75 1.47 -13.58
C LYS A 142 -2.34 1.79 -13.07
N LYS A 143 -1.88 3.04 -13.18
CA LYS A 143 -0.55 3.48 -12.71
C LYS A 143 -0.54 3.93 -11.25
N LEU A 144 -1.70 4.13 -10.65
CA LEU A 144 -1.88 4.72 -9.32
C LEU A 144 -2.24 3.66 -8.28
N THR A 145 -1.70 3.82 -7.06
CA THR A 145 -2.19 3.09 -5.89
C THR A 145 -3.59 3.56 -5.49
N ILE A 146 -4.24 2.84 -4.58
CA ILE A 146 -5.57 3.20 -4.05
C ILE A 146 -5.54 4.59 -3.38
N GLU A 147 -4.51 4.87 -2.58
CA GLU A 147 -4.31 6.16 -1.90
C GLU A 147 -4.13 7.29 -2.91
N GLU A 148 -3.35 7.04 -3.96
CA GLU A 148 -3.05 8.04 -4.99
C GLU A 148 -4.25 8.34 -5.89
N ARG A 149 -5.08 7.32 -6.19
CA ARG A 149 -6.36 7.54 -6.89
C ARG A 149 -7.28 8.43 -6.08
N ALA A 150 -7.39 8.17 -4.77
CA ALA A 150 -8.19 9.01 -3.88
C ALA A 150 -7.67 10.45 -3.83
N LEU A 151 -6.34 10.64 -3.76
CA LEU A 151 -5.71 11.96 -3.82
C LEU A 151 -6.00 12.67 -5.15
N PHE A 152 -5.86 11.96 -6.28
CA PHE A 152 -6.14 12.50 -7.61
C PHE A 152 -7.58 12.99 -7.70
N ASP A 153 -8.56 12.15 -7.33
CA ASP A 153 -9.98 12.49 -7.42
C ASP A 153 -10.34 13.68 -6.52
N TYR A 154 -9.74 13.74 -5.33
CA TYR A 154 -9.89 14.86 -4.41
C TYR A 154 -9.40 16.17 -5.05
N ILE A 155 -8.17 16.19 -5.57
CA ILE A 155 -7.59 17.38 -6.20
C ILE A 155 -8.41 17.78 -7.42
N HIS A 156 -8.74 16.83 -8.29
CA HIS A 156 -9.51 17.11 -9.50
C HIS A 156 -10.87 17.74 -9.18
N SER A 157 -11.60 17.16 -8.20
CA SER A 157 -12.89 17.68 -7.76
C SER A 157 -12.77 19.10 -7.19
N LYS A 158 -11.75 19.35 -6.36
CA LYS A 158 -11.55 20.67 -5.72
C LYS A 158 -11.06 21.72 -6.69
N SER A 159 -10.21 21.36 -7.65
CA SER A 159 -9.84 22.23 -8.78
C SER A 159 -11.05 22.59 -9.64
N ALA A 160 -11.95 21.64 -9.91
CA ALA A 160 -13.17 21.90 -10.68
C ALA A 160 -14.15 22.82 -9.94
N GLU A 161 -14.34 22.61 -8.62
CA GLU A 161 -15.14 23.48 -7.76
C GLU A 161 -14.59 24.91 -7.75
N PHE A 162 -13.28 25.08 -7.55
CA PHE A 162 -12.61 26.36 -7.63
C PHE A 162 -12.85 27.06 -8.97
N LYS A 163 -12.60 26.37 -10.10
CA LYS A 163 -12.80 26.91 -11.46
C LYS A 163 -14.23 27.41 -11.68
N LYS A 164 -15.24 26.68 -11.20
CA LYS A 164 -16.65 27.09 -11.28
C LYS A 164 -16.91 28.38 -10.51
N LEU A 165 -16.41 28.48 -9.28
CA LEU A 165 -16.57 29.68 -8.45
C LEU A 165 -15.85 30.89 -9.04
N THR A 166 -14.68 30.70 -9.65
CA THR A 166 -13.87 31.80 -10.21
C THR A 166 -14.40 32.33 -11.54
N ILE A 167 -14.81 31.44 -12.46
CA ILE A 167 -15.25 31.83 -13.81
C ILE A 167 -16.74 32.22 -13.82
N GLY A 168 -17.51 31.82 -12.80
CA GLY A 168 -18.96 31.94 -12.74
C GLY A 168 -19.63 30.81 -13.53
N GLU A 169 -20.80 30.37 -13.07
CA GLU A 169 -21.62 29.43 -13.85
C GLU A 169 -22.08 30.16 -15.13
N ARG A 170 -21.69 29.66 -16.31
CA ARG A 170 -22.33 30.09 -17.55
C ARG A 170 -23.80 29.69 -17.46
N LYS A 171 -24.69 30.69 -17.38
CA LYS A 171 -26.13 30.53 -17.57
C LYS A 171 -26.43 29.88 -18.92
#